data_AF-A0A835PUD9-F1
#
_entry.id   AF-A0A835PUD9-F1
#
_cell.length_a   1.000
_cell.length_b   1.000
_cell.length_c   1.000
_cell.angle_alpha   90.00
_cell.angle_beta   90.00
_cell.angle_gamma   90.00
#
_symmetry.space_group_name_H-M   'P 1'
#
loop_
_entity.id
_entity.type
_entity.pdbx_description
1 polymer ?
#
loop_
_entity_poly.entity_id
_entity_poly.type
_entity_poly.pdbx_seq_one_letter_code
_entity_poly.pdbx_strand_id
1 'polypeptide(L)'
;MAASILRAETFGIQVPDWDKNPKKLADCVDEVVVPDFLPKKGVQIVTDEKATSLSTASIDDAAVINELVVKLELCAKRLPSGYRLNPVQFEKDDDTNFHMDLITGLANMRARNYSIPEVDKLKAKFIAGRIIPAIATSTALATGLVCLELYKVLATGHPVEDYRNTFANLALPLFSMAEPVPPKVIKHRGMSWTVWDRWTIKGDITLRELLGWLKDKGLNAYSISCGTSLLYNSMFPRHRDRMDRKVAELAQEVAKVEIPAYRRHVDVVVACEDDEDNDIDIPLISLYFR
;
A
#
# COMPACT_ATOMS: atom_id res chain seq x y z
N MET A 1 -16.87 24.28 -18.10
CA MET A 1 -17.00 24.96 -16.78
C MET A 1 -16.07 24.35 -15.74
N ALA A 2 -16.34 23.18 -15.15
CA ALA A 2 -15.48 22.61 -14.11
C ALA A 2 -13.99 22.49 -14.52
N ALA A 3 -13.72 22.03 -15.75
CA ALA A 3 -12.36 21.92 -16.27
C ALA A 3 -11.62 23.26 -16.36
N SER A 4 -12.29 24.33 -16.78
CA SER A 4 -11.68 25.65 -16.92
C SER A 4 -11.42 26.31 -15.57
N ILE A 5 -12.32 26.10 -14.59
CA ILE A 5 -12.16 26.60 -13.22
C ILE A 5 -10.95 25.92 -12.56
N LEU A 6 -10.87 24.59 -12.61
CA LEU A 6 -9.74 23.84 -12.03
C LEU A 6 -8.42 24.15 -12.76
N ARG A 7 -8.48 24.39 -14.07
CA ARG A 7 -7.30 24.86 -14.83
C ARG A 7 -6.88 26.25 -14.38
N ALA A 8 -7.81 27.18 -14.14
CA ALA A 8 -7.48 28.51 -13.64
C ALA A 8 -6.83 28.43 -12.25
N GLU A 9 -7.36 27.60 -11.35
CA GLU A 9 -6.79 27.34 -10.03
C GLU A 9 -5.34 26.83 -10.12
N THR A 10 -5.06 25.86 -10.99
CA THR A 10 -3.69 25.34 -11.18
C THR A 10 -2.68 26.42 -11.56
N PHE A 11 -3.11 27.46 -12.27
CA PHE A 11 -2.27 28.57 -12.71
C PHE A 11 -2.36 29.81 -11.81
N GLY A 12 -3.18 29.78 -10.74
CA GLY A 12 -3.43 30.94 -9.89
C GLY A 12 -4.15 32.08 -10.61
N ILE A 13 -4.92 31.76 -11.66
CA ILE A 13 -5.71 32.74 -12.41
C ILE A 13 -7.02 32.97 -11.65
N GLN A 14 -7.37 34.24 -11.42
CA GLN A 14 -8.63 34.60 -10.79
C GLN A 14 -9.80 34.17 -11.67
N VAL A 15 -10.70 33.38 -11.08
CA VAL A 15 -11.93 32.93 -11.74
C VAL A 15 -12.93 34.10 -11.76
N PRO A 16 -13.46 34.51 -12.92
CA PRO A 16 -14.42 35.61 -13.00
C PRO A 16 -15.75 35.29 -12.29
N ASP A 17 -16.43 36.29 -11.73
CA ASP A 17 -17.72 36.11 -11.03
C ASP A 17 -18.85 35.52 -11.89
N TRP A 18 -18.68 35.56 -13.22
CA TRP A 18 -19.63 35.00 -14.17
C TRP A 18 -19.30 33.58 -14.62
N ASP A 19 -18.24 32.96 -14.11
CA ASP A 19 -17.78 31.60 -14.46
C ASP A 19 -18.87 30.52 -14.42
N LYS A 20 -19.85 30.70 -13.53
CA LYS A 20 -21.03 29.84 -13.37
C LYS A 20 -22.17 30.14 -14.33
N ASN A 21 -22.07 31.19 -15.16
CA ASN A 21 -23.09 31.57 -16.15
C ASN A 21 -22.93 30.75 -17.44
N PRO A 22 -23.84 29.82 -17.75
CA PRO A 22 -23.69 28.94 -18.90
C PRO A 22 -23.73 29.68 -20.25
N LYS A 23 -24.44 30.82 -20.33
CA LYS A 23 -24.58 31.58 -21.59
C LYS A 23 -23.26 32.25 -21.96
N LYS A 24 -22.65 32.95 -21.01
CA LYS A 24 -21.34 33.60 -21.24
C LYS A 24 -20.25 32.58 -21.55
N LEU A 25 -20.29 31.41 -20.92
CA LEU A 25 -19.37 30.32 -21.27
C LEU A 25 -19.59 29.84 -22.70
N ALA A 26 -20.85 29.70 -23.14
CA ALA A 26 -21.17 29.31 -24.51
C ALA A 26 -20.66 30.36 -25.52
N ASP A 27 -20.87 31.66 -25.25
CA ASP A 27 -20.36 32.75 -26.09
C ASP A 27 -18.83 32.64 -26.27
N CYS A 28 -18.08 32.39 -25.18
CA CYS A 28 -16.63 32.19 -25.26
C CYS A 28 -16.23 30.92 -26.02
N VAL A 29 -17.03 29.86 -25.95
CA VAL A 29 -16.76 28.59 -26.65
C VAL A 29 -17.04 28.74 -28.15
N ASP A 30 -18.06 29.50 -28.54
CA ASP A 30 -18.42 29.74 -29.95
C ASP A 30 -17.31 30.52 -30.70
N GLU A 31 -16.48 31.27 -29.99
CA GLU A 31 -15.31 31.96 -30.55
C GLU A 31 -14.08 31.04 -30.75
N VAL A 32 -14.10 29.81 -30.21
CA VAL A 32 -12.97 28.88 -30.30
C VAL A 32 -12.95 28.17 -31.65
N VAL A 33 -11.89 28.40 -32.42
CA VAL A 33 -11.63 27.65 -33.65
C VAL A 33 -11.14 26.25 -33.30
N VAL A 34 -11.98 25.24 -33.55
CA VAL A 34 -11.63 23.82 -33.35
C VAL A 34 -10.96 23.29 -34.61
N PRO A 35 -9.69 22.84 -34.56
CA PRO A 35 -9.02 22.26 -35.73
C PRO A 35 -9.61 20.90 -36.10
N ASP A 36 -9.66 20.61 -37.40
CA ASP A 36 -10.14 19.33 -37.91
C ASP A 36 -9.25 18.16 -37.44
N PHE A 37 -9.90 17.04 -37.11
CA PHE A 37 -9.19 15.81 -36.75
C PHE A 37 -8.64 15.10 -38.00
N LEU A 38 -7.32 14.94 -38.06
CA LEU A 38 -6.63 14.17 -39.09
C LEU A 38 -6.08 12.86 -38.51
N PRO A 39 -6.55 11.68 -38.97
CA PRO A 39 -6.11 10.40 -38.43
C PRO A 39 -4.63 10.16 -38.77
N LYS A 40 -3.83 9.88 -37.73
CA LYS A 40 -2.41 9.55 -37.89
C LYS A 40 -2.25 8.10 -38.31
N LYS A 41 -1.40 7.84 -39.31
CA LYS A 41 -0.99 6.49 -39.71
C LYS A 41 0.04 5.93 -38.73
N GLY A 42 0.01 4.61 -38.50
CA GLY A 42 1.00 3.93 -37.67
C GLY A 42 0.77 4.01 -36.16
N VAL A 43 -0.36 4.57 -35.70
CA VAL A 43 -0.74 4.56 -34.28
C VAL A 43 -1.11 3.13 -33.88
N GLN A 44 -0.36 2.57 -32.93
CA GLN A 44 -0.66 1.26 -32.36
C GLN A 44 -1.66 1.40 -31.22
N ILE A 45 -2.79 0.69 -31.31
CA ILE A 45 -3.79 0.60 -30.24
C ILE A 45 -3.70 -0.82 -29.68
N VAL A 46 -3.30 -0.93 -28.41
CA VAL A 46 -3.22 -2.22 -27.72
C VAL A 46 -4.63 -2.68 -27.38
N THR A 47 -4.97 -3.91 -27.78
CA THR A 47 -6.30 -4.52 -27.55
C THR A 47 -6.26 -5.72 -26.61
N ASP A 48 -5.07 -6.24 -26.27
CA ASP A 48 -4.89 -7.35 -25.33
C ASP A 48 -4.37 -6.83 -24.00
N GLU A 49 -5.12 -7.09 -22.92
CA GLU A 49 -4.78 -6.69 -21.55
C GLU A 49 -3.49 -7.36 -21.04
N LYS A 50 -3.06 -8.47 -21.66
CA LYS A 50 -1.81 -9.19 -21.32
C LYS A 50 -0.63 -8.77 -22.18
N ALA A 51 -0.82 -7.86 -23.14
CA ALA A 51 0.27 -7.39 -23.97
C ALA A 51 1.27 -6.59 -23.12
N THR A 52 2.44 -7.17 -22.84
CA THR A 52 3.58 -6.51 -22.20
C THR A 52 4.42 -5.68 -23.19
N SER A 53 3.94 -5.48 -24.42
CA SER A 53 4.61 -4.69 -25.44
C SER A 53 4.55 -3.20 -25.10
N LEU A 54 5.39 -2.78 -24.16
CA LEU A 54 5.96 -1.45 -24.23
C LEU A 54 6.69 -1.39 -25.57
N SER A 55 6.24 -0.52 -26.48
CA SER A 55 6.93 -0.25 -27.73
C SER A 55 8.41 -0.07 -27.41
N THR A 56 9.27 -0.94 -27.95
CA THR A 56 10.71 -0.87 -27.75
C THR A 56 11.14 0.54 -28.10
N ALA A 57 11.70 1.29 -27.13
CA ALA A 57 12.09 2.68 -27.34
C ALA A 57 12.87 2.79 -28.64
N SER A 58 12.27 3.45 -29.63
CA SER A 58 12.88 3.63 -30.93
C SER A 58 13.99 4.67 -30.82
N ILE A 59 14.97 4.63 -31.72
CA ILE A 59 16.05 5.64 -31.78
C ILE A 59 15.47 7.06 -31.94
N ASP A 60 14.26 7.16 -32.53
CA ASP A 60 13.50 8.41 -32.67
C ASP A 60 13.01 8.95 -31.31
N ASP A 61 12.60 8.09 -30.38
CA ASP A 61 12.11 8.53 -29.05
C ASP A 61 13.19 9.26 -28.26
N ALA A 62 14.44 8.80 -28.30
CA ALA A 62 15.54 9.47 -27.62
C ALA A 62 15.82 10.86 -28.20
N ALA A 63 15.74 11.00 -29.53
CA ALA A 63 15.90 12.30 -30.20
C ALA A 63 14.74 13.25 -29.84
N VAL A 64 13.50 12.77 -29.88
CA VAL A 64 12.30 13.53 -29.50
C VAL A 64 12.35 13.96 -28.03
N ILE A 65 12.75 13.06 -27.12
CA ILE A 65 12.91 13.38 -25.70
C ILE A 65 13.95 14.48 -25.51
N ASN A 66 15.11 14.38 -26.15
CA ASN A 66 16.16 15.40 -26.06
C ASN A 66 15.68 16.76 -26.59
N GLU A 67 14.94 16.79 -27.70
CA GLU A 67 14.35 18.02 -28.24
C GLU A 67 13.35 18.64 -27.26
N LEU A 68 12.49 17.83 -26.64
CA LEU A 68 11.53 18.29 -25.63
C LEU A 68 12.22 18.83 -24.38
N VAL A 69 13.30 18.19 -23.92
CA VAL A 69 14.10 18.68 -22.78
C VAL A 69 14.66 20.07 -23.07
N VAL A 70 15.28 20.27 -24.24
CA VAL A 70 15.81 21.59 -24.64
C VAL A 70 14.69 22.64 -24.69
N LYS A 71 13.53 22.28 -25.24
CA LYS A 71 12.35 23.17 -25.26
C LYS A 71 11.87 23.53 -23.84
N LEU A 72 11.84 22.57 -22.93
CA LEU A 72 11.44 22.78 -21.53
C LEU A 72 12.42 23.68 -20.79
N GLU A 73 13.73 23.51 -20.98
CA GLU A 73 14.76 24.36 -20.38
C GLU A 73 14.62 25.82 -20.84
N LEU A 74 14.36 26.04 -22.13
CA LEU A 74 14.11 27.38 -22.68
C LEU A 74 12.80 27.99 -22.14
N CYS A 75 11.76 27.19 -21.94
CA CYS A 75 10.53 27.64 -21.28
C CYS A 75 10.77 28.00 -19.81
N ALA A 76 11.50 27.17 -19.07
CA ALA A 76 11.80 27.39 -17.66
C ALA A 76 12.54 28.71 -17.41
N LYS A 77 13.51 29.05 -18.29
CA LYS A 77 14.23 30.33 -18.23
C LYS A 77 13.34 31.57 -18.44
N ARG A 78 12.18 31.42 -19.09
CA ARG A 78 11.21 32.51 -19.33
C ARG A 78 10.21 32.68 -18.20
N LEU A 79 10.10 31.71 -17.29
CA LEU A 79 9.17 31.80 -16.16
C LEU A 79 9.72 32.75 -15.09
N PRO A 80 8.84 33.51 -14.42
CA PRO A 80 9.24 34.33 -13.27
C PRO A 80 9.92 33.49 -12.19
N SER A 81 10.90 34.07 -11.50
CA SER A 81 11.53 33.43 -10.34
C SER A 81 10.49 33.09 -9.28
N GLY A 82 10.50 31.85 -8.80
CA GLY A 82 9.55 31.36 -7.80
C GLY A 82 8.17 30.99 -8.35
N TYR A 83 7.94 31.03 -9.66
CA TYR A 83 6.69 30.57 -10.26
C TYR A 83 6.40 29.10 -9.88
N ARG A 84 5.19 28.84 -9.38
CA ARG A 84 4.71 27.50 -9.03
C ARG A 84 3.28 27.33 -9.52
N LEU A 85 2.97 26.11 -9.93
CA LEU A 85 1.60 25.69 -10.17
C LEU A 85 0.98 25.23 -8.85
N ASN A 86 -0.33 25.41 -8.71
CA ASN A 86 -1.10 24.92 -7.58
C ASN A 86 -1.64 23.53 -7.92
N PRO A 87 -1.08 22.44 -7.38
CA PRO A 87 -1.65 21.12 -7.60
C PRO A 87 -3.04 21.05 -6.96
N VAL A 88 -4.05 20.70 -7.76
CA VAL A 88 -5.40 20.45 -7.26
C VAL A 88 -5.36 19.21 -6.38
N GLN A 89 -5.74 19.35 -5.10
CA GLN A 89 -5.84 18.23 -4.18
C GLN A 89 -7.26 17.70 -4.17
N PHE A 90 -7.44 16.46 -4.63
CA PHE A 90 -8.77 15.86 -4.74
C PHE A 90 -9.45 15.79 -3.38
N GLU A 91 -10.57 16.51 -3.27
CA GLU A 91 -11.53 16.46 -2.18
C GLU A 91 -12.90 16.14 -2.76
N LYS A 92 -13.47 15.01 -2.35
CA LYS A 92 -14.76 14.49 -2.85
C LYS A 92 -15.94 15.03 -2.06
N ASP A 93 -15.72 15.45 -0.81
CA ASP A 93 -16.76 15.81 0.15
C ASP A 93 -17.13 17.30 0.13
N ASP A 94 -16.39 18.11 -0.63
CA ASP A 94 -16.73 19.50 -0.92
C ASP A 94 -17.36 19.63 -2.31
N ASP A 95 -18.66 19.91 -2.34
CA ASP A 95 -19.42 20.05 -3.59
C ASP A 95 -19.19 21.40 -4.29
N THR A 96 -18.42 22.32 -3.70
CA THR A 96 -18.14 23.66 -4.23
C THR A 96 -16.83 23.77 -5.01
N ASN A 97 -15.95 22.76 -4.91
CA ASN A 97 -14.63 22.74 -5.55
C ASN A 97 -14.62 22.21 -7.00
N PHE A 98 -15.76 21.81 -7.55
CA PHE A 98 -15.91 21.30 -8.92
C PHE A 98 -15.15 20.01 -9.28
N HIS A 99 -14.50 19.33 -8.34
CA HIS A 99 -13.79 18.08 -8.61
C HIS A 99 -14.74 17.01 -9.12
N MET A 100 -15.82 16.78 -8.39
CA MET A 100 -16.81 15.78 -8.77
C MET A 100 -17.59 16.18 -10.02
N ASP A 101 -17.82 17.48 -10.25
CA ASP A 101 -18.46 17.96 -11.48
C ASP A 101 -17.60 17.67 -12.72
N LEU A 102 -16.28 17.83 -12.60
CA LEU A 102 -15.34 17.47 -13.67
C LEU A 102 -15.34 15.96 -13.91
N ILE A 103 -15.21 15.16 -12.86
CA ILE A 103 -15.13 13.69 -12.96
C ILE A 103 -16.42 13.12 -13.55
N THR A 104 -17.58 13.49 -13.02
CA THR A 104 -18.89 13.04 -13.53
C THR A 104 -19.10 13.48 -14.97
N GLY A 105 -18.81 14.73 -15.30
CA GLY A 105 -18.95 15.25 -16.66
C GLY A 105 -18.08 14.50 -17.67
N LEU A 106 -16.79 14.31 -17.38
CA LEU A 106 -15.86 13.56 -18.24
C LEU A 106 -16.25 12.09 -18.37
N ALA A 107 -16.63 11.44 -17.26
CA ALA A 107 -17.06 10.04 -17.27
C ALA A 107 -18.31 9.85 -18.14
N ASN A 108 -19.32 10.71 -18.00
CA ASN A 108 -20.55 10.63 -18.79
C ASN A 108 -20.32 10.96 -20.27
N MET A 109 -19.45 11.93 -20.60
CA MET A 109 -19.05 12.16 -22.00
C MET A 109 -18.35 10.94 -22.62
N ARG A 110 -17.46 10.28 -21.88
CA ARG A 110 -16.85 9.02 -22.33
C ARG A 110 -17.89 7.91 -22.45
N ALA A 111 -18.85 7.82 -21.53
CA ALA A 111 -19.91 6.81 -21.56
C ALA A 111 -20.75 6.93 -22.84
N ARG A 112 -21.11 8.16 -23.24
CA ARG A 112 -21.83 8.42 -24.51
C ARG A 112 -21.09 7.90 -25.74
N ASN A 113 -19.76 8.02 -25.79
CA ASN A 113 -18.97 7.53 -26.92
C ASN A 113 -19.08 6.01 -27.13
N TYR A 114 -19.40 5.25 -26.08
CA TYR A 114 -19.49 3.79 -26.10
C TYR A 114 -20.90 3.28 -25.79
N SER A 115 -21.92 4.15 -25.82
CA SER A 115 -23.31 3.82 -25.46
C SER A 115 -23.46 3.17 -24.08
N ILE A 116 -22.61 3.56 -23.12
CA ILE A 116 -22.69 3.13 -21.72
C ILE A 116 -23.67 4.06 -20.97
N PRO A 117 -24.53 3.52 -20.08
CA PRO A 117 -25.43 4.35 -19.29
C PRO A 117 -24.70 5.38 -18.43
N GLU A 118 -25.16 6.63 -18.48
CA GLU A 118 -24.65 7.71 -17.64
C GLU A 118 -25.01 7.50 -16.17
N VAL A 119 -24.19 8.10 -15.29
CA VAL A 119 -24.41 8.07 -13.84
C VAL A 119 -24.55 9.48 -13.31
N ASP A 120 -25.33 9.64 -12.24
CA ASP A 120 -25.42 10.91 -11.54
C ASP A 120 -24.15 11.22 -10.71
N LYS A 121 -24.07 12.45 -10.20
CA LYS A 121 -22.94 12.92 -9.39
C LYS A 121 -22.74 12.10 -8.11
N LEU A 122 -23.82 11.61 -7.48
CA LEU A 122 -23.74 10.82 -6.24
C LEU A 122 -23.12 9.45 -6.49
N LYS A 123 -23.57 8.73 -7.53
CA LYS A 123 -23.03 7.44 -7.94
C LYS A 123 -21.59 7.57 -8.44
N ALA A 124 -21.28 8.64 -9.18
CA ALA A 124 -19.90 8.95 -9.55
C ALA A 124 -19.03 9.22 -8.31
N LYS A 125 -19.51 10.01 -7.34
CA LYS A 125 -18.81 10.29 -6.06
C LYS A 125 -18.58 9.03 -5.25
N PHE A 126 -19.56 8.13 -5.21
CA PHE A 126 -19.45 6.83 -4.56
C PHE A 126 -18.30 6.00 -5.16
N ILE A 127 -18.24 5.88 -6.49
CA ILE A 127 -17.24 5.07 -7.19
C ILE A 127 -15.85 5.74 -7.16
N ALA A 128 -15.75 6.99 -7.62
CA ALA A 128 -14.47 7.71 -7.73
C ALA A 128 -13.86 8.02 -6.36
N GLY A 129 -14.71 8.31 -5.38
CA GLY A 129 -14.33 8.59 -4.00
C GLY A 129 -14.01 7.35 -3.16
N ARG A 130 -14.20 6.13 -3.70
CA ARG A 130 -14.04 4.85 -3.00
C ARG A 130 -14.76 4.84 -1.65
N ILE A 131 -15.99 5.35 -1.63
CA ILE A 131 -16.77 5.49 -0.40
C ILE A 131 -17.15 4.10 0.12
N ILE A 132 -16.81 3.82 1.37
CA ILE A 132 -17.29 2.62 2.08
C ILE A 132 -18.64 2.97 2.70
N PRO A 133 -19.76 2.35 2.28
CA PRO A 133 -21.04 2.58 2.92
C PRO A 133 -20.98 2.23 4.40
N ALA A 134 -21.46 3.13 5.25
CA ALA A 134 -21.53 2.93 6.68
C ALA A 134 -22.85 3.49 7.22
N ILE A 135 -23.40 2.81 8.22
CA ILE A 135 -24.59 3.24 8.95
C ILE A 135 -24.43 2.89 10.43
N ALA A 136 -24.94 3.75 11.31
CA ALA A 136 -24.75 3.63 12.76
C ALA A 136 -25.29 2.31 13.33
N THR A 137 -26.31 1.71 12.72
CA THR A 137 -26.90 0.44 13.17
C THR A 137 -25.90 -0.72 13.11
N SER A 138 -25.19 -0.87 11.99
CA SER A 138 -24.14 -1.90 11.83
C SER A 138 -22.96 -1.65 12.78
N THR A 139 -22.58 -0.39 12.96
CA THR A 139 -21.50 -0.02 13.90
C THR A 139 -21.88 -0.34 15.34
N ALA A 140 -23.07 0.07 15.79
CA ALA A 140 -23.56 -0.20 17.14
C ALA A 140 -23.66 -1.71 17.43
N LEU A 141 -24.14 -2.49 16.47
CA LEU A 141 -24.18 -3.95 16.56
C LEU A 141 -22.78 -4.56 16.69
N ALA A 142 -21.84 -4.16 15.81
CA ALA A 142 -20.48 -4.68 15.84
C ALA A 142 -19.79 -4.34 17.16
N THR A 143 -19.92 -3.10 17.63
CA THR A 143 -19.38 -2.65 18.92
C THR A 143 -20.00 -3.43 20.08
N GLY A 144 -21.31 -3.62 20.10
CA GLY A 144 -21.99 -4.39 21.14
C GLY A 144 -21.46 -5.83 21.23
N LEU A 145 -21.29 -6.51 20.09
CA LEU A 145 -20.73 -7.86 20.04
C LEU A 145 -19.26 -7.90 20.51
N VAL A 146 -18.45 -6.91 20.12
CA VAL A 146 -17.07 -6.79 20.63
C VAL A 146 -17.04 -6.62 22.15
N CYS A 147 -17.94 -5.80 22.71
CA CYS A 147 -18.06 -5.63 24.16
C CYS A 147 -18.47 -6.93 24.88
N LEU A 148 -19.24 -7.81 24.25
CA LEU A 148 -19.56 -9.13 24.82
C LEU A 148 -18.32 -10.04 24.88
N GLU A 149 -17.50 -10.08 23.84
CA GLU A 149 -16.23 -10.84 23.85
C GLU A 149 -15.22 -10.24 24.84
N LEU A 150 -15.24 -8.91 25.05
CA LEU A 150 -14.38 -8.25 26.02
C LEU A 150 -14.56 -8.79 27.45
N TYR A 151 -15.77 -9.14 27.86
CA TYR A 151 -16.00 -9.75 29.19
C TYR A 151 -15.21 -11.05 29.38
N LYS A 152 -15.13 -11.89 28.33
CA LYS A 152 -14.40 -13.16 28.34
C LYS A 152 -12.90 -12.94 28.44
N VAL A 153 -12.38 -11.95 27.69
CA VAL A 153 -10.97 -11.56 27.76
C VAL A 153 -10.60 -11.07 29.17
N LEU A 154 -11.44 -10.24 29.78
CA LEU A 154 -11.20 -9.66 31.11
C LEU A 154 -11.32 -10.68 32.24
N ALA A 155 -12.24 -11.63 32.15
CA ALA A 155 -12.41 -12.67 33.16
C ALA A 155 -11.21 -13.64 33.22
N THR A 156 -10.42 -13.74 32.15
CA THR A 156 -9.28 -14.66 31.96
C THR A 156 -9.65 -16.14 32.15
N GLY A 157 -8.83 -17.05 31.60
CA GLY A 157 -9.04 -18.50 31.80
C GLY A 157 -10.18 -19.14 30.99
N HIS A 158 -10.83 -18.40 30.10
CA HIS A 158 -11.80 -18.97 29.16
C HIS A 158 -11.11 -19.80 28.08
N PRO A 159 -11.58 -21.04 27.81
CA PRO A 159 -11.09 -21.84 26.70
C PRO A 159 -11.52 -21.23 25.34
N VAL A 160 -10.89 -21.64 24.23
CA VAL A 160 -11.12 -21.03 22.90
C VAL A 160 -12.58 -21.18 22.44
N GLU A 161 -13.21 -22.27 22.86
CA GLU A 161 -14.59 -22.68 22.59
C GLU A 161 -15.62 -21.75 23.24
N ASP A 162 -15.22 -20.85 24.14
CA ASP A 162 -16.11 -19.83 24.70
C ASP A 162 -16.18 -18.58 23.81
N TYR A 163 -15.18 -18.34 22.96
CA TYR A 163 -15.10 -17.14 22.12
C TYR A 163 -15.91 -17.30 20.83
N ARG A 164 -16.42 -16.20 20.27
CA ARG A 164 -17.20 -16.22 19.03
C ARG A 164 -16.75 -15.13 18.06
N ASN A 165 -16.35 -15.55 16.86
CA ASN A 165 -16.33 -14.68 15.70
C ASN A 165 -17.75 -14.53 15.17
N THR A 166 -18.30 -13.32 15.17
CA THR A 166 -19.66 -13.06 14.69
C THR A 166 -19.65 -12.38 13.34
N PHE A 167 -20.37 -12.96 12.39
CA PHE A 167 -20.63 -12.43 11.06
C PHE A 167 -22.10 -12.03 10.97
N ALA A 168 -22.38 -10.78 10.60
CA ALA A 168 -23.74 -10.26 10.54
C ALA A 168 -24.02 -9.58 9.20
N ASN A 169 -25.22 -9.80 8.68
CA ASN A 169 -25.78 -9.05 7.56
C ASN A 169 -27.22 -8.62 7.91
N LEU A 170 -27.35 -7.36 8.33
CA LEU A 170 -28.62 -6.77 8.75
C LEU A 170 -29.63 -6.59 7.61
N ALA A 171 -29.21 -6.64 6.34
CA ALA A 171 -30.13 -6.61 5.21
C ALA A 171 -30.90 -7.94 5.06
N LEU A 172 -30.31 -9.06 5.47
CA LEU A 172 -30.90 -10.42 5.45
C LEU A 172 -31.30 -10.92 6.85
N PRO A 173 -31.43 -10.03 7.84
CA PRO A 173 -31.28 -10.32 9.28
C PRO A 173 -30.42 -11.55 9.67
N LEU A 174 -29.28 -11.76 9.01
CA LEU A 174 -28.46 -12.95 9.19
C LEU A 174 -27.40 -12.72 10.27
N PHE A 175 -27.29 -13.67 11.20
CA PHE A 175 -26.24 -13.75 12.20
C PHE A 175 -25.64 -15.15 12.17
N SER A 176 -24.32 -15.22 12.03
CA SER A 176 -23.56 -16.47 12.08
C SER A 176 -22.43 -16.30 13.08
N MET A 177 -22.26 -17.27 13.97
CA MET A 177 -21.19 -17.27 14.96
C MET A 177 -20.36 -18.52 14.77
N ALA A 178 -19.05 -18.36 14.76
CA ALA A 178 -18.10 -19.45 14.65
C ALA A 178 -17.06 -19.36 15.76
N GLU A 179 -16.57 -20.51 16.21
CA GLU A 179 -15.42 -20.58 17.11
C GLU A 179 -14.17 -20.05 16.38
N PRO A 180 -13.31 -19.28 17.07
CA PRO A 180 -12.00 -18.93 16.54
C PRO A 180 -11.16 -20.17 16.28
N VAL A 181 -10.41 -20.14 15.18
CA VAL A 181 -9.49 -21.24 14.85
C VAL A 181 -8.33 -21.22 15.84
N PRO A 182 -8.04 -22.32 16.57
CA PRO A 182 -6.89 -22.39 17.44
C PRO A 182 -5.59 -22.28 16.63
N PRO A 183 -4.51 -21.71 17.20
CA PRO A 183 -3.27 -21.58 16.48
C PRO A 183 -2.67 -22.96 16.14
N LYS A 184 -2.04 -23.07 14.97
CA LYS A 184 -1.28 -24.27 14.60
C LYS A 184 -0.14 -24.47 15.61
N VAL A 185 -0.13 -25.63 16.27
CA VAL A 185 0.95 -26.03 17.18
C VAL A 185 2.01 -26.78 16.40
N ILE A 186 3.22 -26.26 16.40
CA ILE A 186 4.42 -26.88 15.83
C ILE A 186 5.12 -27.62 16.98
N LYS A 187 5.51 -28.88 16.74
CA LYS A 187 6.21 -29.72 17.73
C LYS A 187 7.55 -30.12 17.16
N HIS A 188 8.60 -29.98 17.95
CA HIS A 188 9.95 -30.41 17.60
C HIS A 188 10.66 -30.88 18.86
N ARG A 189 11.11 -32.15 18.84
CA ARG A 189 11.65 -32.82 20.03
C ARG A 189 10.69 -32.67 21.23
N GLY A 190 11.18 -32.17 22.37
CA GLY A 190 10.38 -31.88 23.56
C GLY A 190 9.77 -30.47 23.61
N MET A 191 9.88 -29.68 22.54
CA MET A 191 9.37 -28.32 22.47
C MET A 191 8.09 -28.25 21.64
N SER A 192 7.23 -27.28 21.97
CA SER A 192 6.07 -26.93 21.18
C SER A 192 5.87 -25.43 21.19
N TRP A 193 5.48 -24.88 20.04
CA TRP A 193 5.22 -23.46 19.88
C TRP A 193 4.13 -23.20 18.84
N THR A 194 3.72 -21.95 18.76
CA THR A 194 2.68 -21.41 17.90
C THR A 194 3.14 -20.09 17.30
N VAL A 195 2.30 -19.49 16.45
CA VAL A 195 2.53 -18.14 15.88
C VAL A 195 2.62 -17.03 16.94
N TRP A 196 2.13 -17.27 18.16
CA TRP A 196 2.12 -16.29 19.25
C TRP A 196 3.40 -16.32 20.09
N ASP A 197 4.18 -17.39 19.96
CA ASP A 197 5.40 -17.53 20.71
C ASP A 197 6.49 -16.61 20.18
N ARG A 198 7.40 -16.24 21.08
CA ARG A 198 8.58 -15.44 20.78
C ARG A 198 9.73 -15.93 21.63
N TRP A 199 10.86 -16.20 20.99
CA TRP A 199 12.07 -16.59 21.70
C TRP A 199 12.88 -15.35 22.03
N THR A 200 13.22 -15.22 23.31
CA THR A 200 13.98 -14.08 23.81
C THR A 200 15.36 -14.55 24.22
N ILE A 201 16.39 -13.96 23.63
CA ILE A 201 17.78 -14.17 24.06
C ILE A 201 18.29 -12.87 24.66
N LYS A 202 18.82 -12.96 25.88
CA LYS A 202 19.45 -11.83 26.57
C LYS A 202 20.95 -11.89 26.37
N GLY A 203 21.54 -10.73 26.13
CA GLY A 203 22.97 -10.57 25.87
C GLY A 203 23.22 -10.18 24.43
N ASP A 204 24.26 -9.39 24.24
CA ASP A 204 24.75 -9.03 22.92
C ASP A 204 25.52 -10.22 22.34
N ILE A 205 24.82 -11.10 21.62
CA ILE A 205 25.39 -12.34 21.08
C ILE A 205 25.88 -12.19 19.65
N THR A 206 26.86 -13.00 19.29
CA THR A 206 27.36 -13.16 17.92
C THR A 206 26.44 -14.01 17.08
N LEU A 207 26.59 -13.91 15.76
CA LEU A 207 25.90 -14.78 14.81
C LEU A 207 26.22 -16.27 15.06
N ARG A 208 27.49 -16.58 15.39
CA ARG A 208 27.92 -17.95 15.75
C ARG A 208 27.21 -18.46 17.00
N GLU A 209 27.10 -17.65 18.04
CA GLU A 209 26.39 -18.01 19.27
C GLU A 209 24.90 -18.23 19.00
N LEU A 210 24.26 -17.43 18.14
CA LEU A 210 22.87 -17.63 17.74
C LEU A 210 22.65 -18.95 16.99
N LEU A 211 23.53 -19.26 16.03
CA LEU A 211 23.49 -20.53 15.30
C LEU A 211 23.73 -21.72 16.23
N GLY A 212 24.67 -21.60 17.17
CA GLY A 212 24.92 -22.61 18.20
C GLY A 212 23.69 -22.83 19.10
N TRP A 213 23.06 -21.75 19.56
CA TRP A 213 21.86 -21.80 20.39
C TRP A 213 20.68 -22.50 19.70
N LEU A 214 20.51 -22.32 18.38
CA LEU A 214 19.52 -23.03 17.58
C LEU A 214 19.91 -24.50 17.38
N LYS A 215 21.18 -24.77 17.10
CA LYS A 215 21.70 -26.13 16.91
C LYS A 215 21.54 -26.99 18.17
N ASP A 216 21.76 -26.43 19.35
CA ASP A 216 21.54 -27.11 20.64
C ASP A 216 20.07 -27.55 20.82
N LYS A 217 19.16 -26.89 20.10
CA LYS A 217 17.72 -27.22 20.06
C LYS A 217 17.34 -28.21 18.96
N GLY A 218 18.27 -28.61 18.09
CA GLY A 218 17.99 -29.44 16.92
C GLY A 218 17.52 -28.66 15.69
N LEU A 219 17.81 -27.36 15.65
CA LEU A 219 17.36 -26.48 14.58
C LEU A 219 18.58 -26.00 13.79
N ASN A 220 18.67 -26.45 12.56
CA ASN A 220 19.75 -26.15 11.63
C ASN A 220 19.38 -24.90 10.82
N ALA A 221 19.75 -23.72 11.34
CA ALA A 221 19.47 -22.47 10.66
C ALA A 221 20.34 -22.27 9.42
N TYR A 222 19.68 -22.15 8.27
CA TYR A 222 20.33 -21.89 6.98
C TYR A 222 20.13 -20.44 6.51
N SER A 223 19.22 -19.67 7.12
CA SER A 223 18.97 -18.26 6.77
C SER A 223 18.52 -17.45 7.98
N ILE A 224 19.14 -16.27 8.19
CA ILE A 224 18.78 -15.34 9.26
C ILE A 224 18.63 -13.94 8.65
N SER A 225 17.46 -13.34 8.82
CA SER A 225 17.10 -12.04 8.28
C SER A 225 16.68 -11.07 9.37
N CYS A 226 16.99 -9.79 9.18
CA CYS A 226 16.44 -8.70 9.96
C CYS A 226 15.75 -7.73 9.00
N GLY A 227 14.42 -7.60 9.14
CA GLY A 227 13.60 -6.92 8.13
C GLY A 227 13.73 -7.60 6.77
N THR A 228 14.01 -6.82 5.73
CA THR A 228 14.20 -7.32 4.35
C THR A 228 15.62 -7.76 4.04
N SER A 229 16.54 -7.70 5.01
CA SER A 229 17.96 -7.88 4.77
C SER A 229 18.49 -9.16 5.40
N LEU A 230 19.29 -9.87 4.61
CA LEU A 230 19.87 -11.16 4.95
C LEU A 230 21.17 -10.96 5.74
N LEU A 231 21.12 -11.24 7.05
CA LEU A 231 22.29 -11.16 7.93
C LEU A 231 23.20 -12.36 7.68
N TYR A 232 22.61 -13.54 7.51
CA TYR A 232 23.29 -14.80 7.25
C TYR A 232 22.49 -15.69 6.32
N ASN A 233 23.18 -16.44 5.48
CA ASN A 233 22.61 -17.56 4.74
C ASN A 233 23.72 -18.53 4.33
N SER A 234 23.49 -19.84 4.51
CA SER A 234 24.47 -20.91 4.32
C SER A 234 25.00 -21.02 2.89
N MET A 235 24.20 -20.61 1.90
CA MET A 235 24.53 -20.64 0.47
C MET A 235 25.53 -19.55 0.06
N PHE A 236 25.76 -18.52 0.89
CA PHE A 236 26.68 -17.43 0.58
C PHE A 236 27.97 -17.54 1.41
N PRO A 237 29.10 -17.96 0.81
CA PRO A 237 30.35 -18.16 1.55
C PRO A 237 30.83 -16.90 2.30
N ARG A 238 30.62 -15.70 1.73
CA ARG A 238 30.97 -14.41 2.34
C ARG A 238 30.24 -14.13 3.65
N HIS A 239 29.09 -14.78 3.91
CA HIS A 239 28.39 -14.62 5.18
C HIS A 239 29.11 -15.33 6.33
N ARG A 240 30.07 -16.22 6.05
CA ARG A 240 30.93 -16.83 7.08
C ARG A 240 31.86 -15.81 7.75
N ASP A 241 32.21 -14.73 7.06
CA ASP A 241 33.04 -13.64 7.60
C ASP A 241 32.30 -12.83 8.69
N ARG A 242 30.99 -13.02 8.82
CA ARG A 242 30.12 -12.33 9.81
C ARG A 242 29.91 -13.13 11.09
N MET A 243 30.44 -14.35 11.19
CA MET A 243 30.14 -15.29 12.28
C MET A 243 30.46 -14.75 13.67
N ASP A 244 31.58 -14.05 13.80
CA ASP A 244 32.05 -13.53 15.10
C ASP A 244 31.54 -12.11 15.38
N ARG A 245 30.70 -11.56 14.51
CA ARG A 245 30.09 -10.24 14.66
C ARG A 245 28.79 -10.32 15.45
N LYS A 246 28.48 -9.26 16.21
CA LYS A 246 27.24 -9.17 16.98
C LYS A 246 26.04 -9.01 16.06
N VAL A 247 24.93 -9.66 16.40
CA VAL A 247 23.73 -9.62 15.55
C VAL A 247 23.14 -8.21 15.50
N ALA A 248 23.20 -7.45 16.59
CA ALA A 248 22.76 -6.05 16.64
C ALA A 248 23.60 -5.16 15.70
N GLU A 249 24.92 -5.34 15.67
CA GLU A 249 25.81 -4.62 14.74
C GLU A 249 25.51 -4.98 13.28
N LEU A 250 25.30 -6.26 12.99
CA LEU A 250 24.93 -6.72 11.65
C LEU A 250 23.59 -6.13 11.20
N ALA A 251 22.62 -6.01 12.11
CA ALA A 251 21.36 -5.35 11.81
C ALA A 251 21.55 -3.86 11.46
N GLN A 252 22.45 -3.15 12.15
CA GLN A 252 22.74 -1.74 11.84
C GLN A 252 23.50 -1.57 10.53
N GLU A 253 24.52 -2.38 10.26
CA GLU A 253 25.38 -2.18 9.08
C GLU A 253 24.83 -2.80 7.80
N VAL A 254 24.34 -4.03 7.87
CA VAL A 254 23.88 -4.78 6.70
C VAL A 254 22.43 -4.44 6.39
N ALA A 255 21.59 -4.50 7.42
CA ALA A 255 20.17 -4.23 7.28
C ALA A 255 19.83 -2.73 7.35
N LYS A 256 20.82 -1.87 7.65
CA LYS A 256 20.64 -0.42 7.81
C LYS A 256 19.51 -0.07 8.77
N VAL A 257 19.30 -0.93 9.77
CA VAL A 257 18.27 -0.73 10.78
C VAL A 257 18.72 0.38 11.70
N GLU A 258 18.00 1.50 11.67
CA GLU A 258 18.15 2.53 12.70
C GLU A 258 17.63 1.97 14.03
N ILE A 259 18.51 1.93 15.02
CA ILE A 259 18.19 1.48 16.38
C ILE A 259 18.20 2.72 17.28
N PRO A 260 17.02 3.28 17.61
CA PRO A 260 16.91 4.38 18.54
C PRO A 260 17.49 4.03 19.91
N ALA A 261 17.94 5.04 20.67
CA ALA A 261 18.55 4.83 21.99
C ALA A 261 17.65 4.07 22.99
N TYR A 262 16.33 4.19 22.86
CA TYR A 262 15.37 3.48 23.71
C TYR A 262 15.15 2.01 23.30
N ARG A 263 15.52 1.61 22.08
CA ARG A 263 15.33 0.24 21.59
C ARG A 263 16.47 -0.64 22.11
N ARG A 264 16.09 -1.68 22.86
CA ARG A 264 17.02 -2.60 23.54
C ARG A 264 17.14 -3.97 22.89
N HIS A 265 16.33 -4.25 21.87
CA HIS A 265 16.34 -5.51 21.15
C HIS A 265 16.24 -5.35 19.64
N VAL A 266 16.77 -6.33 18.92
CA VAL A 266 16.53 -6.53 17.49
C VAL A 266 15.77 -7.83 17.28
N ASP A 267 14.85 -7.83 16.32
CA ASP A 267 14.12 -9.03 15.94
C ASP A 267 14.74 -9.63 14.70
N VAL A 268 14.91 -10.95 14.70
CA VAL A 268 15.37 -11.71 13.55
C VAL A 268 14.39 -12.82 13.23
N VAL A 269 14.20 -13.03 11.92
CA VAL A 269 13.45 -14.15 11.36
C VAL A 269 14.46 -15.17 10.88
N VAL A 270 14.24 -16.42 11.26
CA VAL A 270 15.18 -17.51 10.97
C VAL A 270 14.44 -18.59 10.21
N ALA A 271 15.03 -19.03 9.10
CA ALA A 271 14.64 -20.25 8.42
C ALA A 271 15.63 -21.35 8.81
N CYS A 272 15.09 -22.47 9.24
CA CYS A 272 15.86 -23.62 9.70
C CYS A 272 15.18 -24.93 9.32
N GLU A 273 15.99 -25.96 9.25
CA GLU A 273 15.55 -27.35 9.11
C GLU A 273 15.65 -28.06 10.47
N ASP A 274 14.86 -29.12 10.65
CA ASP A 274 14.99 -30.02 11.79
C ASP A 274 16.12 -31.05 11.60
N ASP A 275 16.18 -32.07 12.45
CA ASP A 275 17.19 -33.13 12.38
C ASP A 275 16.97 -34.10 11.20
N GLU A 276 15.79 -34.04 10.55
CA GLU A 276 15.41 -34.86 9.39
C GLU A 276 15.49 -34.07 8.08
N ASP A 277 16.15 -32.91 8.10
CA ASP A 277 16.28 -31.98 6.97
C ASP A 277 14.92 -31.45 6.45
N ASN A 278 13.88 -31.42 7.29
CA ASN A 278 12.59 -30.82 6.94
C ASN A 278 12.55 -29.34 7.38
N ASP A 279 12.07 -28.47 6.49
CA ASP A 279 11.80 -27.07 6.82
C ASP A 279 10.81 -26.95 7.99
N ILE A 280 11.18 -26.17 8.99
CA ILE A 280 10.35 -25.94 10.18
C ILE A 280 10.24 -24.45 10.51
N ASP A 281 9.00 -23.98 10.65
CA ASP A 281 8.72 -22.62 11.10
C ASP A 281 9.00 -22.49 12.60
N ILE A 282 9.82 -21.51 12.98
CA ILE A 282 10.14 -21.22 14.37
C ILE A 282 9.62 -19.85 14.81
N PRO A 283 9.47 -19.61 16.13
CA PRO A 283 9.07 -18.32 16.65
C PRO A 283 10.04 -17.20 16.25
N LEU A 284 9.53 -15.97 16.20
CA LEU A 284 10.37 -14.79 16.06
C LEU A 284 11.40 -14.75 17.21
N ILE A 285 12.66 -14.45 16.89
CA ILE A 285 13.71 -14.34 17.89
C ILE A 285 14.00 -12.87 18.17
N SER A 286 13.79 -12.44 19.42
CA SER A 286 14.15 -11.12 19.91
C SER A 286 15.46 -11.18 20.71
N LEU A 287 16.48 -10.51 20.20
CA LEU A 287 17.81 -10.44 20.79
C LEU A 287 17.94 -9.14 21.59
N TYR A 288 17.93 -9.23 22.92
CA TYR A 288 18.07 -8.09 23.83
C TYR A 288 19.55 -7.84 24.13
N PHE A 289 20.11 -6.84 23.46
CA PHE A 289 21.54 -6.48 23.53
C PHE A 289 21.84 -5.34 24.53
N ARG A 290 20.81 -4.74 25.16
CA ARG A 290 20.91 -3.67 26.18
C ARG A 290 19.88 -3.82 27.31
#